data_AF-A0A7S0AC06-F1
#
_entry.id   AF-A0A7S0AC06-F1
#
_cell.length_a   1.000
_cell.length_b   1.000
_cell.length_c   1.000
_cell.angle_alpha   90.00
_cell.angle_beta   90.00
_cell.angle_gamma   90.00
#
_symmetry.space_group_name_H-M   'P 1'
#
loop_
_entity.id
_entity.type
_entity.pdbx_description
1 polymer ?
#
loop_
_entity_poly.entity_id
_entity_poly.type
_entity_poly.pdbx_seq_one_letter_code
_entity_poly.pdbx_strand_id
1 'polypeptide(L)'
;MPLLLFDNHDACGDLVLRSGDAGPELQVVNTLTNALFVCAGASLVLQAQTAEVRQNGVLLVAVGLFSAVYHATSSWGGFLLDIASMAVWAAHLTGCGQVLCRELGRGVFLPCQGGERGGECRVGLAAFAASSPS
;
A
#
# COMPACT_ATOMS: atom_id res chain seq x y z
N MET A 1 -32.40 1.77 -5.43
CA MET A 1 -31.13 1.00 -5.38
C MET A 1 -31.21 0.09 -4.17
N PRO A 2 -31.12 -1.24 -4.32
CA PRO A 2 -31.04 -2.12 -3.18
C PRO A 2 -29.73 -1.85 -2.42
N LEU A 3 -29.84 -1.79 -1.09
CA LEU A 3 -28.71 -1.63 -0.18
C LEU A 3 -28.34 -3.01 0.36
N LEU A 4 -27.16 -3.51 0.04
CA LEU A 4 -26.63 -4.73 0.67
C LEU A 4 -25.73 -4.29 1.83
N LEU A 5 -26.10 -4.73 3.03
CA LEU A 5 -25.36 -4.45 4.26
C LEU A 5 -24.41 -5.63 4.50
N PHE A 6 -23.10 -5.40 4.49
CA PHE A 6 -22.06 -6.40 4.79
C PHE A 6 -21.90 -7.52 3.76
N ASP A 7 -21.81 -7.18 2.47
CA ASP A 7 -21.35 -8.08 1.42
C ASP A 7 -20.33 -7.35 0.55
N ASN A 8 -19.17 -7.94 0.29
CA ASN A 8 -18.11 -7.38 -0.57
C ASN A 8 -17.31 -8.52 -1.21
N HIS A 9 -16.86 -8.34 -2.44
CA HIS A 9 -15.97 -9.22 -3.20
C HIS A 9 -14.67 -9.61 -2.46
N ASP A 10 -14.19 -8.81 -1.51
CA ASP A 10 -12.98 -9.08 -0.71
C ASP A 10 -13.26 -9.67 0.69
N ALA A 11 -14.54 -9.92 1.01
CA ALA A 11 -15.01 -10.39 2.32
C ALA A 11 -14.65 -9.49 3.53
N CYS A 12 -14.25 -8.23 3.30
CA CYS A 12 -13.94 -7.27 4.37
C CYS A 12 -15.20 -6.63 4.97
N GLY A 13 -16.36 -6.81 4.32
CA GLY A 13 -17.64 -6.20 4.70
C GLY A 13 -17.67 -4.71 4.37
N ASP A 14 -18.55 -4.32 3.45
CA ASP A 14 -18.78 -2.91 3.10
C ASP A 14 -20.28 -2.65 2.90
N LEU A 15 -20.65 -1.38 2.88
CA LEU A 15 -21.91 -0.86 2.37
C LEU A 15 -21.83 -0.80 0.84
N VAL A 16 -22.51 -1.72 0.16
CA VAL A 16 -22.49 -1.79 -1.31
C VAL A 16 -23.74 -1.16 -1.91
N LEU A 17 -23.51 -0.17 -2.78
CA LEU A 17 -24.53 0.45 -3.63
C LEU A 17 -24.45 -0.15 -5.03
N ARG A 18 -25.52 -0.86 -5.43
CA ARG A 18 -25.67 -1.42 -6.78
C ARG A 18 -26.52 -0.53 -7.67
N SER A 19 -25.98 -0.17 -8.84
CA SER A 19 -26.73 0.59 -9.85
C SER A 19 -27.53 -0.34 -10.79
N GLY A 20 -28.56 -0.99 -10.25
CA GLY A 20 -29.38 -1.99 -10.96
C GLY A 20 -28.81 -3.41 -10.87
N ASP A 21 -29.45 -4.37 -11.56
CA ASP A 21 -29.17 -5.80 -11.38
C ASP A 21 -27.79 -6.24 -11.92
N ALA A 22 -27.26 -5.53 -12.93
CA ALA A 22 -25.94 -5.78 -13.53
C ALA A 22 -25.03 -4.54 -13.52
N GLY A 23 -25.36 -3.53 -12.71
CA GLY A 23 -24.59 -2.30 -12.63
C GLY A 23 -23.31 -2.44 -11.80
N PRO A 24 -22.41 -1.45 -11.88
CA PRO A 24 -21.24 -1.39 -11.02
C PRO A 24 -21.63 -1.37 -9.53
N GLU A 25 -20.80 -2.00 -8.73
CA GLU A 25 -20.91 -2.04 -7.27
C GLU A 25 -19.98 -0.98 -6.67
N LEU A 26 -20.56 -0.03 -5.95
CA LEU A 26 -19.83 0.98 -5.20
C LEU A 26 -19.69 0.54 -3.75
N GLN A 27 -18.45 0.36 -3.32
CA GLN A 27 -18.04 0.02 -1.95
C GLN A 27 -17.83 1.32 -1.16
N VAL A 28 -18.90 1.79 -0.51
CA VAL A 28 -19.00 3.18 -0.03
C VAL A 28 -17.99 3.47 1.08
N VAL A 29 -17.87 2.61 2.09
CA VAL A 29 -16.97 2.87 3.22
C VAL A 29 -15.53 2.83 2.73
N ASN A 30 -15.15 1.84 1.93
CA ASN A 30 -13.80 1.73 1.37
C ASN A 30 -13.46 2.92 0.47
N THR A 31 -14.37 3.36 -0.40
CA THR A 31 -14.15 4.56 -1.23
C THR A 31 -13.97 5.80 -0.37
N LEU A 32 -14.76 5.98 0.69
CA LEU A 32 -14.66 7.15 1.57
C LEU A 32 -13.39 7.14 2.42
N THR A 33 -13.00 6.00 2.98
CA THR A 33 -11.77 5.88 3.78
C THR A 33 -10.53 6.15 2.94
N ASN A 34 -10.59 5.92 1.62
CA ASN A 34 -9.49 6.25 0.74
C ASN A 34 -9.16 7.75 0.66
N ALA A 35 -10.11 8.63 1.00
CA ALA A 35 -9.84 10.06 1.16
C ALA A 35 -8.78 10.33 2.26
N LEU A 36 -8.69 9.48 3.29
CA LEU A 36 -7.70 9.62 4.36
C LEU A 36 -6.27 9.42 3.83
N PHE A 37 -6.05 8.45 2.95
CA PHE A 37 -4.75 8.25 2.30
C PHE A 37 -4.37 9.44 1.42
N VAL A 38 -5.33 9.98 0.65
CA VAL A 38 -5.11 11.18 -0.18
C VAL A 38 -4.76 12.39 0.69
N CYS A 39 -5.52 12.65 1.75
CA CYS A 39 -5.25 13.77 2.67
C CYS A 39 -3.90 13.62 3.38
N ALA A 40 -3.59 12.42 3.89
CA ALA A 40 -2.31 12.14 4.53
C ALA A 40 -1.13 12.33 3.57
N GLY A 41 -1.23 11.78 2.35
CA GLY A 41 -0.21 11.92 1.33
C GLY A 41 -0.02 13.37 0.88
N ALA A 42 -1.11 14.12 0.65
CA ALA A 42 -1.05 15.53 0.32
C ALA A 42 -0.39 16.36 1.44
N SER A 43 -0.70 16.05 2.71
CA SER A 43 -0.05 16.67 3.86
C SER A 43 1.46 16.43 3.86
N LEU A 44 1.90 15.20 3.56
CA LEU A 44 3.34 14.88 3.44
C LEU A 44 3.98 15.66 2.28
N VAL A 45 3.34 15.74 1.11
CA VAL A 45 3.87 16.49 -0.04
C VAL A 45 4.08 17.97 0.30
N LEU A 46 3.12 18.57 1.02
CA LEU A 46 3.13 20.01 1.34
C LEU A 46 4.08 20.36 2.49
N GLN A 47 4.20 19.49 3.50
CA GLN A 47 4.90 19.81 4.75
C GLN A 47 6.32 19.22 4.83
N ALA A 48 6.66 18.23 4.00
CA ALA A 48 7.95 17.55 4.11
C ALA A 48 9.15 18.42 3.70
N GLN A 49 10.23 18.31 4.49
CA GLN A 49 11.49 19.01 4.22
C GLN A 49 12.42 18.23 3.28
N THR A 50 12.24 16.91 3.16
CA THR A 50 13.09 16.04 2.34
C THR A 50 12.34 15.53 1.11
N ALA A 51 13.09 15.21 0.04
CA ALA A 51 12.51 14.76 -1.21
C ALA A 51 11.87 13.37 -1.08
N GLU A 52 12.46 12.51 -0.26
CA GLU A 52 12.02 11.13 0.00
C GLU A 52 10.64 11.13 0.67
N VAL A 53 10.42 11.99 1.67
CA VAL A 53 9.11 12.08 2.34
C VAL A 53 8.06 12.67 1.40
N ARG A 54 8.43 13.61 0.51
CA ARG A 54 7.52 14.11 -0.53
C ARG A 54 7.16 13.01 -1.54
N GLN A 55 8.13 12.22 -1.98
CA GLN A 55 7.90 11.08 -2.87
C GLN A 55 6.95 10.07 -2.22
N ASN A 56 7.17 9.73 -0.95
CA ASN A 56 6.26 8.88 -0.18
C ASN A 56 4.85 9.47 -0.12
N GLY A 57 4.72 10.80 0.07
CA GLY A 57 3.44 11.50 0.01
C GLY A 57 2.73 11.38 -1.34
N VAL A 58 3.45 11.56 -2.45
CA VAL A 58 2.90 11.38 -3.82
C VAL A 58 2.43 9.95 -4.04
N LEU A 59 3.23 8.96 -3.62
CA LEU A 59 2.86 7.55 -3.74
C LEU A 59 1.63 7.21 -2.89
N LEU A 60 1.51 7.77 -1.68
CA LEU A 60 0.36 7.57 -0.82
C LEU A 60 -0.92 8.19 -1.39
N VAL A 61 -0.82 9.36 -2.05
CA VAL A 61 -1.93 9.94 -2.82
C VAL A 61 -2.33 9.02 -3.97
N ALA A 62 -1.38 8.47 -4.71
CA ALA A 62 -1.66 7.55 -5.81
C ALA A 62 -2.39 6.28 -5.30
N VAL A 63 -1.93 5.68 -4.20
CA VAL A 63 -2.61 4.55 -3.54
C VAL A 63 -4.06 4.89 -3.19
N GLY A 64 -4.28 6.01 -2.49
CA GLY A 64 -5.63 6.43 -2.13
C GLY A 64 -6.54 6.67 -3.34
N LEU A 65 -6.02 7.29 -4.41
CA LEU A 65 -6.80 7.53 -5.62
C LEU A 65 -7.16 6.24 -6.37
N PHE A 66 -6.19 5.34 -6.59
CA PHE A 66 -6.45 4.11 -7.34
C PHE A 66 -7.30 3.12 -6.55
N SER A 67 -7.11 3.03 -5.24
CA SER A 67 -7.98 2.25 -4.37
C SER A 67 -9.40 2.83 -4.35
N ALA A 68 -9.56 4.16 -4.27
CA ALA A 68 -10.88 4.78 -4.38
C ALA A 68 -11.57 4.44 -5.72
N VAL A 69 -10.83 4.48 -6.84
CA VAL A 69 -11.35 4.12 -8.17
C VAL A 69 -11.77 2.65 -8.23
N TYR A 70 -10.97 1.74 -7.67
CA TYR A 70 -11.32 0.33 -7.58
C TYR A 70 -12.63 0.16 -6.79
N HIS A 71 -12.68 0.64 -5.56
CA HIS A 71 -13.86 0.50 -4.70
C HIS A 71 -15.09 1.23 -5.24
N ALA A 72 -14.89 2.31 -6.02
CA ALA A 72 -16.01 3.03 -6.64
C ALA A 72 -16.60 2.30 -7.86
N THR A 73 -15.83 1.44 -8.51
CA THR A 73 -16.24 0.78 -9.77
C THR A 73 -16.37 -0.73 -9.67
N SER A 74 -15.76 -1.34 -8.65
CA SER A 74 -15.54 -2.78 -8.49
C SER A 74 -15.04 -3.46 -9.78
N SER A 75 -14.22 -2.75 -10.55
CA SER A 75 -13.72 -3.22 -11.85
C SER A 75 -12.36 -3.91 -11.74
N TRP A 76 -12.13 -4.92 -12.60
CA TRP A 76 -10.82 -5.59 -12.71
C TRP A 76 -9.68 -4.64 -13.06
N GLY A 77 -9.93 -3.66 -13.94
CA GLY A 77 -8.93 -2.64 -14.27
C GLY A 77 -8.58 -1.76 -13.08
N GLY A 78 -9.58 -1.35 -12.29
CA GLY A 78 -9.37 -0.62 -11.03
C GLY A 78 -8.56 -1.43 -10.03
N PHE A 79 -8.88 -2.72 -9.86
CA PHE A 79 -8.16 -3.62 -8.96
C PHE A 79 -6.66 -3.72 -9.31
N LEU A 80 -6.33 -3.85 -10.60
CA LEU A 80 -4.94 -3.91 -11.05
C LEU A 80 -4.18 -2.61 -10.77
N LEU A 81 -4.82 -1.46 -10.98
CA LEU A 81 -4.22 -0.16 -10.66
C LEU A 81 -4.00 0.00 -9.15
N ASP A 82 -4.96 -0.44 -8.34
CA ASP A 82 -4.85 -0.41 -6.88
C ASP A 82 -3.65 -1.23 -6.40
N ILE A 83 -3.60 -2.52 -6.74
CA ILE A 83 -2.48 -3.41 -6.36
C ILE A 83 -1.14 -2.90 -6.90
N ALA A 84 -1.08 -2.45 -8.15
CA ALA A 84 0.16 -1.94 -8.73
C ALA A 84 0.67 -0.72 -7.93
N SER A 85 -0.23 0.18 -7.53
CA SER A 85 0.13 1.34 -6.74
C SER A 85 0.60 0.99 -5.33
N MET A 86 -0.08 0.06 -4.65
CA MET A 86 0.34 -0.46 -3.35
C MET A 86 1.71 -1.14 -3.43
N ALA A 87 1.97 -1.91 -4.50
CA ALA A 87 3.25 -2.57 -4.71
C ALA A 87 4.41 -1.58 -4.90
N VAL A 88 4.21 -0.51 -5.69
CA VAL A 88 5.21 0.54 -5.86
C VAL A 88 5.47 1.28 -4.55
N TRP A 89 4.42 1.61 -3.79
CA TRP A 89 4.55 2.25 -2.50
C TRP A 89 5.29 1.36 -1.48
N ALA A 90 4.93 0.09 -1.39
CA ALA A 90 5.62 -0.89 -0.53
C ALA A 90 7.09 -1.07 -0.91
N ALA A 91 7.41 -1.13 -2.21
CA ALA A 91 8.79 -1.22 -2.69
C ALA A 91 9.60 0.03 -2.31
N HIS A 92 9.01 1.23 -2.41
CA HIS A 92 9.64 2.47 -1.96
C HIS A 92 9.92 2.46 -0.46
N LEU A 93 8.92 2.13 0.37
CA LEU A 93 9.10 2.02 1.83
C LEU A 93 10.17 1.00 2.21
N THR A 94 10.21 -0.14 1.52
CA THR A 94 11.23 -1.17 1.72
C THR A 94 12.62 -0.64 1.39
N GLY A 95 12.76 0.08 0.28
CA GLY A 95 14.02 0.74 -0.08
C GLY A 95 14.49 1.76 0.97
N CYS A 96 13.58 2.61 1.46
CA CYS A 96 13.87 3.56 2.54
C CYS A 96 14.28 2.85 3.84
N GLY A 97 13.57 1.78 4.22
CA GLY A 97 13.88 0.96 5.40
C GLY A 97 15.26 0.31 5.31
N GLN A 98 15.64 -0.19 4.13
CA GLN A 98 16.96 -0.77 3.88
C GLN A 98 18.08 0.26 4.10
N VAL A 99 17.91 1.49 3.60
CA VAL A 99 18.88 2.58 3.79
C VAL A 99 18.97 2.94 5.27
N LEU A 100 17.84 3.10 5.96
CA LEU A 100 17.80 3.44 7.38
C LEU A 100 18.49 2.36 8.24
N CYS A 101 18.23 1.07 8.00
CA CYS A 101 18.90 -0.01 8.72
C CYS A 101 20.41 0.00 8.53
N ARG A 102 20.88 0.33 7.32
CA ARG A 102 22.31 0.47 7.02
C ARG A 102 22.93 1.63 7.80
N GLU A 103 22.26 2.77 7.86
CA GLU A 103 22.74 3.96 8.61
C GLU A 103 22.76 3.72 10.12
N LEU A 104 21.80 2.98 10.65
CA LEU A 104 21.73 2.61 12.07
C LEU A 104 22.71 1.49 12.46
N GLY A 105 23.52 0.98 11.53
CA GLY A 105 24.43 -0.14 11.78
C GLY A 105 23.72 -1.46 12.10
N ARG A 106 22.42 -1.56 11.82
CA ARG A 106 21.57 -2.74 12.11
C ARG A 106 21.62 -3.82 11.02
N GLY A 107 22.47 -3.66 10.02
CA GLY A 107 22.57 -4.59 8.89
C GLY A 107 21.46 -4.38 7.87
N VAL A 108 20.93 -5.48 7.32
CA VAL A 108 19.97 -5.47 6.20
C VAL A 108 18.53 -5.62 6.73
N PHE A 109 17.60 -4.76 6.29
CA PHE A 109 16.20 -4.79 6.74
C PHE A 109 15.46 -6.04 6.28
N LEU A 110 15.74 -6.50 5.05
CA LEU A 110 15.35 -7.80 4.54
C LEU A 110 16.62 -8.60 4.19
N PRO A 111 16.78 -9.85 4.65
CA PRO A 111 17.97 -10.63 4.36
C PRO A 111 18.05 -10.93 2.86
N CYS A 112 18.72 -10.07 2.09
CA CYS A 112 19.20 -10.41 0.76
C CYS A 112 20.41 -11.33 0.96
N GLN A 113 20.18 -12.64 1.04
CA GLN A 113 21.28 -13.60 0.89
C GLN A 113 21.75 -13.57 -0.57
N GLY A 114 22.68 -12.67 -0.85
CA GLY A 114 23.24 -12.46 -2.17
C GLY A 114 24.53 -11.66 -2.05
N GLY A 115 25.55 -12.28 -1.46
CA GLY A 115 26.92 -11.80 -1.63
C GLY A 115 27.23 -11.77 -3.13
N GLU A 116 27.75 -10.63 -3.56
CA GLU A 116 28.29 -10.38 -4.90
C GLU A 116 27.27 -10.32 -6.06
N ARG A 117 27.13 -9.11 -6.61
CA ARG A 117 26.66 -8.78 -7.97
C ARG A 117 25.66 -9.78 -8.59
N GLY A 118 24.40 -9.73 -8.16
CA GLY A 118 23.29 -10.39 -8.87
C GLY A 118 22.43 -11.36 -8.04
N GLY A 119 22.45 -11.28 -6.70
CA GLY A 119 21.65 -12.16 -5.85
C GLY A 119 20.13 -11.92 -5.92
N GLU A 120 19.39 -12.99 -6.18
CA GLU A 120 17.92 -13.04 -6.15
C GLU A 120 17.38 -12.60 -4.78
N CYS A 121 16.45 -11.63 -4.76
CA CYS A 121 15.68 -11.31 -3.56
C CYS A 121 14.74 -12.47 -3.22
N ARG A 122 15.22 -13.42 -2.41
CA ARG A 122 14.31 -14.35 -1.73
C ARG A 122 13.66 -13.60 -0.58
N VAL A 123 12.32 -13.47 -0.62
CA VAL A 123 11.50 -12.96 0.48
C VAL A 123 11.54 -13.99 1.61
N GLY A 124 12.67 -14.05 2.31
CA GLY A 124 12.91 -14.90 3.46
C GLY A 124 12.45 -14.19 4.72
N LEU A 125 11.33 -14.63 5.26
CA LEU A 125 10.83 -14.30 6.59
C LEU A 125 11.81 -14.90 7.63
N ALA A 126 13.00 -14.33 7.78
CA ALA A 126 13.99 -14.82 8.74
C ALA A 126 13.86 -14.04 10.05
N ALA A 127 13.41 -14.79 11.07
CA ALA A 127 13.18 -14.38 12.44
C ALA A 127 14.35 -13.64 13.07
N PHE A 128 14.01 -12.67 13.92
CA PHE A 128 14.85 -12.10 14.96
C PHE A 128 15.52 -13.21 15.77
N ALA A 129 16.79 -13.49 15.51
CA ALA A 129 17.67 -14.10 16.49
C ALA A 129 18.41 -12.97 17.21
N ALA A 130 17.89 -12.60 18.39
CA ALA A 130 18.58 -11.70 19.29
C ALA A 130 19.92 -12.31 19.69
N SER A 131 21.02 -11.68 19.29
CA SER A 131 22.32 -11.93 19.91
C SER A 131 22.30 -11.32 21.31
N SER A 132 22.15 -12.17 22.32
CA SER A 132 22.51 -11.82 23.70
C SER A 132 24.04 -11.83 23.82
N PRO A 133 24.65 -10.85 24.51
CA PRO A 133 26.08 -10.85 24.73
C PRO A 133 26.44 -11.71 25.94
N SER A 134 27.34 -12.67 25.75
CA SER A 134 28.33 -13.14 26.74
C SER A 134 29.43 -13.91 26.04
#